data_AF-A0A4D4KJ68-F1
#
_entry.id   AF-A0A4D4KJ68-F1
#
_cell.length_a   1.000
_cell.length_b   1.000
_cell.length_c   1.000
_cell.angle_alpha   90.00
_cell.angle_beta   90.00
_cell.angle_gamma   90.00
#
_symmetry.space_group_name_H-M   'P 1'
#
loop_
_entity.id
_entity.type
_entity.pdbx_description
1 polymer ?
#
loop_
_entity_poly.entity_id
_entity_poly.type
_entity_poly.pdbx_seq_one_letter_code
_entity_poly.pdbx_strand_id
1 'polypeptide(L)'
;MADHKLAVDDEFRMGSNTKTLVATLILQLVAEHRVNLTDSVESWLPGLVPGGRAITLRMLLNHTSGLYDYTDDPAGLASVTGQDQRQWTPEELLALATRHQALFTPGKKWSYSNTNYIALGMVLEKATGRSVADLIDERIVQPLRLTHTYLATTAAWRPGDDRTHAHGYEPDAAHLGPLLPPGMPRGRPSRVRATTTTWTRPGSTRAGPGPPGPSSPPRPTGRVSTPP
;
A
#
# COMPACT_ATOMS: atom_id res chain seq x y z
N MET A 1 25.25 8.57 -4.44
CA MET A 1 24.66 8.02 -5.66
C MET A 1 24.38 9.21 -6.56
N ALA A 2 24.67 9.14 -7.86
CA ALA A 2 24.35 10.24 -8.76
C ALA A 2 22.83 10.24 -8.99
N ASP A 3 22.20 11.41 -8.93
CA ASP A 3 20.78 11.56 -9.23
C ASP A 3 20.52 11.08 -10.67
N HIS A 4 19.51 10.23 -10.86
CA HIS A 4 19.06 9.84 -12.19
C HIS A 4 17.87 10.71 -12.62
N LYS A 5 17.70 10.89 -13.94
CA LYS A 5 16.51 11.55 -14.46
C LYS A 5 15.32 10.61 -14.32
N LEU A 6 14.22 11.12 -13.76
CA LEU A 6 12.97 10.36 -13.65
C LEU A 6 12.57 9.76 -15.00
N ALA A 7 12.29 8.46 -14.99
CA ALA A 7 11.88 7.68 -16.14
C ALA A 7 10.48 7.07 -15.91
N VAL A 8 9.81 6.68 -16.98
CA VAL A 8 8.42 6.18 -16.93
C VAL A 8 8.29 4.79 -16.28
N ASP A 9 9.40 4.07 -16.19
CA ASP A 9 9.56 2.74 -15.63
C ASP A 9 10.17 2.74 -14.22
N ASP A 10 10.45 3.93 -13.66
CA ASP A 10 10.92 4.05 -12.29
C ASP A 10 9.88 3.49 -11.31
N GLU A 11 10.33 2.61 -10.43
CA GLU A 11 9.52 2.14 -9.32
C GLU A 11 9.55 3.16 -8.19
N PHE A 12 8.40 3.42 -7.58
CA PHE A 12 8.27 4.42 -6.52
C PHE A 12 7.35 3.95 -5.41
N ARG A 13 7.57 4.49 -4.22
CA ARG A 13 6.72 4.31 -3.05
C ARG A 13 5.40 5.09 -3.22
N MET A 14 4.28 4.39 -3.41
CA MET A 14 2.94 4.92 -3.76
C MET A 14 2.06 5.30 -2.56
N GLY A 15 2.56 5.06 -1.34
CA GLY A 15 1.97 5.52 -0.10
C GLY A 15 0.52 5.14 0.11
N SER A 16 -0.28 6.16 0.41
CA SER A 16 -1.68 5.98 0.77
C SER A 16 -2.53 5.37 -0.34
N ASN A 17 -2.05 5.28 -1.59
CA ASN A 17 -2.75 4.54 -2.64
C ASN A 17 -2.95 3.05 -2.30
N THR A 18 -2.11 2.47 -1.44
CA THR A 18 -2.24 1.12 -0.89
C THR A 18 -3.59 0.86 -0.23
N LYS A 19 -4.21 1.90 0.36
CA LYS A 19 -5.52 1.80 0.99
C LYS A 19 -6.57 1.27 0.02
N THR A 20 -6.44 1.57 -1.26
CA THR A 20 -7.32 1.04 -2.30
C THR A 20 -7.20 -0.49 -2.40
N LEU A 21 -5.98 -1.04 -2.37
CA LEU A 21 -5.73 -2.49 -2.44
C LEU A 21 -6.32 -3.20 -1.21
N VAL A 22 -6.04 -2.67 -0.01
CA VAL A 22 -6.57 -3.21 1.25
C VAL A 22 -8.11 -3.15 1.28
N ALA A 23 -8.69 -2.02 0.82
CA ALA A 23 -10.14 -1.89 0.72
C ALA A 23 -10.74 -2.90 -0.27
N THR A 24 -10.11 -3.12 -1.42
CA THR A 24 -10.52 -4.16 -2.38
C THR A 24 -10.52 -5.54 -1.74
N LEU A 25 -9.47 -5.91 -0.99
CA LEU A 25 -9.43 -7.21 -0.31
C LEU A 25 -10.56 -7.37 0.71
N ILE A 26 -10.83 -6.34 1.53
CA ILE A 26 -11.95 -6.38 2.48
C ILE A 26 -13.27 -6.57 1.73
N LEU A 27 -13.49 -5.84 0.65
CA LEU A 27 -14.72 -5.95 -0.16
C LEU A 27 -14.83 -7.30 -0.87
N GLN A 28 -13.73 -7.92 -1.28
CA GLN A 28 -13.72 -9.30 -1.78
C GLN A 28 -14.16 -10.27 -0.67
N LEU A 29 -13.64 -10.15 0.54
CA LEU A 29 -14.06 -10.99 1.66
C LEU A 29 -15.53 -10.76 2.06
N VAL A 30 -16.05 -9.54 1.87
CA VAL A 30 -17.49 -9.25 2.03
C VAL A 30 -18.31 -9.98 0.97
N ALA A 31 -17.89 -9.96 -0.28
CA ALA A 31 -18.55 -10.70 -1.37
C ALA A 31 -18.49 -12.23 -1.15
N GLU A 32 -17.44 -12.71 -0.48
CA GLU A 32 -17.28 -14.11 -0.06
C GLU A 32 -18.04 -14.45 1.24
N HIS A 33 -18.79 -13.50 1.83
CA HIS A 33 -19.48 -13.65 3.12
C HIS A 33 -18.57 -14.04 4.30
N ARG A 34 -17.28 -13.73 4.22
CA ARG A 34 -16.29 -14.04 5.26
C ARG A 34 -16.17 -12.94 6.32
N VAL A 35 -16.50 -11.71 5.95
CA VAL A 35 -16.59 -10.55 6.84
C VAL A 35 -17.81 -9.71 6.44
N ASN A 36 -18.35 -8.90 7.34
CA ASN A 36 -19.39 -7.91 7.00
C ASN A 36 -18.92 -6.49 7.29
N LEU A 37 -19.39 -5.54 6.47
CA LEU A 37 -19.12 -4.12 6.69
C LEU A 37 -19.69 -3.57 8.01
N THR A 38 -20.66 -4.27 8.59
CA THR A 38 -21.26 -3.95 9.89
C THR A 38 -20.63 -4.69 11.06
N ASP A 39 -19.67 -5.59 10.81
CA ASP A 39 -18.95 -6.26 11.90
C ASP A 39 -18.23 -5.21 12.74
N SER A 40 -18.30 -5.39 14.05
CA SER A 40 -17.55 -4.54 14.98
C SER A 40 -16.06 -4.87 14.91
N VAL A 41 -15.22 -3.87 15.15
CA VAL A 41 -13.77 -4.08 15.27
C VAL A 41 -13.47 -5.04 16.43
N GLU A 42 -14.23 -4.99 17.52
CA GLU A 42 -14.07 -5.91 18.66
C GLU A 42 -14.25 -7.38 18.28
N SER A 43 -15.15 -7.69 17.33
CA SER A 43 -15.39 -9.06 16.86
C SER A 43 -14.15 -9.67 16.21
N TRP A 44 -13.36 -8.84 15.53
CA TRP A 44 -12.15 -9.26 14.84
C TRP A 44 -10.90 -9.03 15.67
N LEU A 45 -10.79 -7.95 16.42
CA LEU A 45 -9.60 -7.54 17.17
C LEU A 45 -9.95 -7.36 18.66
N PRO A 46 -10.34 -8.44 19.36
CA PRO A 46 -10.87 -8.35 20.73
C PRO A 46 -9.83 -7.76 21.68
N GLY A 47 -10.23 -6.73 22.42
CA GLY A 47 -9.38 -6.05 23.40
C GLY A 47 -8.27 -5.15 22.83
N LEU A 48 -8.12 -5.05 21.50
CA LEU A 48 -7.04 -4.24 20.90
C LEU A 48 -7.44 -2.78 20.67
N VAL A 49 -8.74 -2.50 20.54
CA VAL A 49 -9.26 -1.14 20.27
C VAL A 49 -10.27 -0.75 21.34
N PRO A 50 -9.94 0.21 22.23
CA PRO A 50 -10.89 0.76 23.19
C PRO A 50 -12.16 1.28 22.48
N GLY A 51 -13.32 0.81 22.90
CA GLY A 51 -14.60 1.15 22.24
C GLY A 51 -14.82 0.47 20.89
N GLY A 52 -14.01 -0.52 20.51
CA GLY A 52 -14.08 -1.24 19.23
C GLY A 52 -15.43 -1.88 18.92
N ARG A 53 -16.29 -2.09 19.93
CA ARG A 53 -17.68 -2.55 19.76
C ARG A 53 -18.56 -1.56 18.98
N ALA A 54 -18.26 -0.27 19.05
CA ALA A 54 -19.01 0.79 18.38
C ALA A 54 -18.41 1.18 17.00
N ILE A 55 -17.24 0.66 16.66
CA ILE A 55 -16.54 0.93 15.40
C ILE A 55 -16.78 -0.25 14.47
N THR A 56 -17.22 0.00 13.24
CA THR A 56 -17.43 -1.06 12.24
C THR A 56 -16.34 -1.08 11.18
N LEU A 57 -16.20 -2.20 10.45
CA LEU A 57 -15.28 -2.28 9.30
C LEU A 57 -15.57 -1.20 8.25
N ARG A 58 -16.84 -0.84 8.01
CA ARG A 58 -17.22 0.28 7.15
C ARG A 58 -16.62 1.61 7.62
N MET A 59 -16.65 1.86 8.93
CA MET A 59 -16.13 3.09 9.51
C MET A 59 -14.61 3.19 9.41
N LEU A 60 -13.90 2.05 9.43
CA LEU A 60 -12.47 2.01 9.16
C LEU A 60 -12.20 2.39 7.70
N LEU A 61 -12.90 1.75 6.75
CA LEU A 61 -12.73 1.96 5.31
C LEU A 61 -12.97 3.41 4.86
N ASN A 62 -13.92 4.10 5.50
CA ASN A 62 -14.32 5.46 5.10
C ASN A 62 -13.79 6.56 6.02
N HIS A 63 -12.91 6.24 6.97
CA HIS A 63 -12.33 7.19 7.91
C HIS A 63 -13.32 7.91 8.84
N THR A 64 -14.41 7.24 9.23
CA THR A 64 -15.37 7.75 10.23
C THR A 64 -15.31 7.02 11.56
N SER A 65 -14.22 6.30 11.86
CA SER A 65 -14.05 5.54 13.11
C SER A 65 -13.81 6.43 14.33
N GLY A 66 -13.19 7.58 14.14
CA GLY A 66 -12.70 8.44 15.23
C GLY A 66 -11.36 8.01 15.82
N LEU A 67 -10.69 6.99 15.27
CA LEU A 67 -9.37 6.55 15.73
C LEU A 67 -8.31 7.62 15.47
N TYR A 68 -7.47 7.88 16.47
CA TYR A 68 -6.27 8.69 16.35
C TYR A 68 -5.34 8.13 15.25
N ASP A 69 -4.68 8.98 14.48
CA ASP A 69 -3.70 8.55 13.48
C ASP A 69 -2.35 8.33 14.15
N TYR A 70 -1.79 7.11 14.08
CA TYR A 70 -0.48 6.84 14.68
C TYR A 70 0.62 7.75 14.11
N THR A 71 0.45 8.32 12.91
CA THR A 71 1.40 9.27 12.31
C THR A 71 1.36 10.66 12.92
N ASP A 72 0.31 10.99 13.68
CA ASP A 72 0.25 12.22 14.49
C ASP A 72 0.92 12.03 15.86
N ASP A 73 1.28 10.80 16.25
CA ASP A 73 2.09 10.55 17.43
C ASP A 73 3.57 10.83 17.12
N PRO A 74 4.35 11.48 18.01
CA PRO A 74 5.76 11.79 17.75
C PRO A 74 6.61 10.59 17.32
N ALA A 75 6.36 9.39 17.86
CA ALA A 75 7.11 8.19 17.48
C ALA A 75 6.73 7.69 16.07
N GLY A 76 5.45 7.78 15.71
CA GLY A 76 4.98 7.46 14.37
C GLY A 76 5.47 8.49 13.35
N LEU A 77 5.42 9.78 13.69
CA LEU A 77 5.92 10.88 12.87
C LEU A 77 7.42 10.73 12.59
N ALA A 78 8.21 10.39 13.61
CA ALA A 78 9.64 10.14 13.47
C ALA A 78 9.92 8.99 12.49
N SER A 79 9.08 7.95 12.49
CA SER A 79 9.23 6.81 11.57
C SER A 79 8.91 7.18 10.12
N VAL A 80 7.79 7.87 9.88
CA VAL A 80 7.38 8.25 8.50
C VAL A 80 8.27 9.34 7.89
N THR A 81 8.91 10.16 8.72
CA THR A 81 9.90 11.16 8.27
C THR A 81 11.32 10.59 8.15
N GLY A 82 11.50 9.29 8.44
CA GLY A 82 12.79 8.61 8.40
C GLY A 82 13.76 9.03 9.50
N GLN A 83 13.31 9.76 10.52
CA GLN A 83 14.11 10.08 11.72
C GLN A 83 14.32 8.85 12.62
N ASP A 84 13.35 7.92 12.61
CA ASP A 84 13.45 6.61 13.23
C ASP A 84 13.33 5.52 12.14
N GLN A 85 14.15 4.47 12.25
CA GLN A 85 14.19 3.34 11.32
C GLN A 85 13.67 2.06 11.97
N ARG A 86 13.04 2.17 13.15
CA ARG A 86 12.41 1.05 13.85
C ARG A 86 11.43 0.31 12.93
N GLN A 87 11.45 -1.02 13.04
CA GLN A 87 10.41 -1.87 12.48
C GLN A 87 9.25 -1.93 13.47
N TRP A 88 8.05 -1.67 12.97
CA TRP A 88 6.84 -1.70 13.76
C TRP A 88 5.97 -2.87 13.35
N THR A 89 5.45 -3.63 14.31
CA THR A 89 4.37 -4.58 14.03
C THR A 89 3.03 -3.82 13.89
N PRO A 90 2.02 -4.41 13.20
CA PRO A 90 0.68 -3.85 13.15
C PRO A 90 0.10 -3.57 14.55
N GLU A 91 0.34 -4.45 15.51
CA GLU A 91 -0.09 -4.30 16.90
C GLU A 91 0.58 -3.11 17.57
N GLU A 92 1.87 -2.87 17.35
CA GLU A 92 2.58 -1.73 17.93
C GLU A 92 2.07 -0.40 17.35
N LEU A 93 1.80 -0.32 16.04
CA LEU A 93 1.21 0.86 15.40
C LEU A 93 -0.22 1.11 15.91
N LEU A 94 -1.03 0.07 16.03
CA LEU A 94 -2.37 0.16 16.59
C LEU A 94 -2.32 0.62 18.04
N ALA A 95 -1.42 0.05 18.84
CA ALA A 95 -1.22 0.41 20.24
C ALA A 95 -0.72 1.86 20.41
N LEU A 96 0.05 2.38 19.45
CA LEU A 96 0.49 3.77 19.47
C LEU A 96 -0.72 4.72 19.38
N ALA A 97 -1.65 4.42 18.48
CA ALA A 97 -2.87 5.20 18.31
C ALA A 97 -3.85 5.05 19.48
N THR A 98 -4.04 3.84 20.02
CA THR A 98 -5.04 3.57 21.08
C THR A 98 -4.64 4.07 22.46
N ARG A 99 -3.43 4.61 22.63
CA ARG A 99 -3.02 5.40 23.81
C ARG A 99 -3.68 6.77 23.87
N HIS A 100 -4.11 7.29 22.72
CA HIS A 100 -4.77 8.58 22.60
C HIS A 100 -6.28 8.40 22.69
N GLN A 101 -6.99 9.45 23.13
CA GLN A 101 -8.45 9.45 23.11
C GLN A 101 -8.96 9.43 21.67
N ALA A 102 -10.11 8.81 21.45
CA ALA A 102 -10.80 8.91 20.17
C ALA A 102 -11.12 10.38 19.85
N LEU A 103 -10.89 10.79 18.61
CA LEU A 103 -11.09 12.17 18.14
C LEU A 103 -12.55 12.60 18.18
N PHE A 104 -13.47 11.64 18.01
CA PHE A 104 -14.91 11.83 18.05
C PHE A 104 -15.62 10.48 18.19
N THR A 105 -16.91 10.52 18.53
CA THR A 105 -17.76 9.33 18.58
C THR A 105 -17.85 8.65 17.19
N PRO A 106 -17.68 7.32 17.09
CA PRO A 106 -17.72 6.61 15.80
C PRO A 106 -18.94 6.97 14.95
N GLY A 107 -18.71 7.23 13.66
CA GLY A 107 -19.72 7.60 12.68
C GLY A 107 -20.22 9.05 12.73
N LYS A 108 -19.73 9.89 13.64
CA LYS A 108 -20.21 11.29 13.78
C LYS A 108 -19.46 12.31 12.93
N LYS A 109 -18.20 12.05 12.59
CA LYS A 109 -17.36 12.93 11.79
C LYS A 109 -16.46 12.10 10.88
N TRP A 110 -15.69 12.81 10.05
CA TRP A 110 -14.64 12.25 9.22
C TRP A 110 -13.29 12.79 9.68
N SER A 111 -12.30 11.90 9.80
CA SER A 111 -10.89 12.28 9.94
C SER A 111 -10.04 11.16 9.38
N TYR A 112 -9.16 11.52 8.46
CA TYR A 112 -8.18 10.59 7.93
C TYR A 112 -7.38 9.95 9.07
N SER A 113 -7.11 8.66 8.95
CA SER A 113 -6.37 7.90 9.97
C SER A 113 -5.75 6.67 9.34
N ASN A 114 -4.42 6.62 9.31
CA ASN A 114 -3.67 5.44 8.85
C ASN A 114 -3.92 4.23 9.75
N THR A 115 -4.20 4.45 11.04
CA THR A 115 -4.58 3.43 12.03
C THR A 115 -5.76 2.58 11.57
N ASN A 116 -6.74 3.18 10.86
CA ASN A 116 -7.87 2.42 10.32
C ASN A 116 -7.43 1.30 9.39
N TYR A 117 -6.42 1.57 8.57
CA TYR A 117 -5.93 0.61 7.57
C TYR A 117 -4.96 -0.40 8.16
N ILE A 118 -4.27 -0.07 9.27
CA ILE A 118 -3.57 -1.07 10.09
C ILE A 118 -4.58 -2.07 10.67
N ALA A 119 -5.67 -1.58 11.28
CA ALA A 119 -6.72 -2.45 11.82
C ALA A 119 -7.37 -3.31 10.72
N LEU A 120 -7.66 -2.76 9.54
CA LEU A 120 -8.17 -3.54 8.41
C LEU A 120 -7.18 -4.61 7.92
N GLY A 121 -5.87 -4.32 7.92
CA GLY A 121 -4.84 -5.31 7.63
C GLY A 121 -4.90 -6.48 8.61
N MET A 122 -4.95 -6.21 9.91
CA MET A 122 -5.06 -7.25 10.93
C MET A 122 -6.36 -8.06 10.81
N VAL A 123 -7.47 -7.43 10.42
CA VAL A 123 -8.74 -8.13 10.11
C VAL A 123 -8.58 -9.08 8.93
N LEU A 124 -7.91 -8.66 7.85
CA LEU A 124 -7.64 -9.52 6.68
C LEU A 124 -6.82 -10.75 7.09
N GLU A 125 -5.75 -10.55 7.86
CA GLU A 125 -4.89 -11.66 8.28
C GLU A 125 -5.64 -12.62 9.21
N LYS A 126 -6.42 -12.10 10.15
CA LYS A 126 -7.22 -12.95 11.03
C LYS A 126 -8.33 -13.71 10.30
N ALA A 127 -9.01 -13.07 9.36
CA ALA A 127 -10.09 -13.70 8.60
C ALA A 127 -9.59 -14.79 7.64
N THR A 128 -8.31 -14.72 7.23
CA THR A 128 -7.76 -15.57 6.17
C THR A 128 -6.65 -16.51 6.58
N GLY A 129 -5.94 -16.22 7.69
CA GLY A 129 -4.71 -16.91 8.06
C GLY A 129 -3.52 -16.62 7.12
N ARG A 130 -3.64 -15.61 6.25
CA ARG A 130 -2.63 -15.24 5.25
C ARG A 130 -2.15 -13.81 5.50
N SER A 131 -0.90 -13.53 5.16
CA SER A 131 -0.36 -12.16 5.29
C SER A 131 -1.07 -11.19 4.32
N VAL A 132 -1.10 -9.90 4.65
CA VAL A 132 -1.60 -8.88 3.70
C VAL A 132 -0.77 -8.86 2.41
N ALA A 133 0.55 -9.14 2.49
CA ALA A 133 1.42 -9.23 1.32
C ALA A 133 0.95 -10.33 0.36
N ASP A 134 0.72 -11.53 0.91
CA ASP A 134 0.25 -12.69 0.17
C ASP A 134 -1.12 -12.43 -0.47
N LEU A 135 -2.05 -11.86 0.30
CA LEU A 135 -3.40 -11.59 -0.20
C LEU A 135 -3.37 -10.60 -1.37
N ILE A 136 -2.55 -9.56 -1.29
CA ILE A 136 -2.43 -8.60 -2.39
C ILE A 136 -1.76 -9.25 -3.59
N ASP A 137 -0.73 -10.08 -3.37
CA ASP A 137 -0.06 -10.79 -4.46
C ASP A 137 -1.04 -11.69 -5.21
N GLU A 138 -1.69 -12.61 -4.49
CA GLU A 138 -2.55 -13.65 -5.05
C GLU A 138 -3.85 -13.10 -5.64
N ARG A 139 -4.46 -12.11 -4.99
CA ARG A 139 -5.83 -11.66 -5.35
C ARG A 139 -5.85 -10.43 -6.23
N ILE A 140 -4.73 -9.70 -6.35
CA ILE A 140 -4.67 -8.47 -7.14
C ILE A 140 -3.50 -8.46 -8.10
N VAL A 141 -2.26 -8.65 -7.63
CA VAL A 141 -1.05 -8.51 -8.45
C VAL A 141 -0.99 -9.57 -9.54
N GLN A 142 -1.09 -10.85 -9.18
CA GLN A 142 -0.99 -11.95 -10.14
C GLN A 142 -2.16 -11.93 -11.16
N PRO A 143 -3.44 -11.80 -10.75
CA PRO A 143 -4.55 -11.80 -11.70
C PRO A 143 -4.51 -10.62 -12.69
N LEU A 144 -4.04 -9.45 -12.24
CA LEU A 144 -3.91 -8.25 -13.08
C LEU A 144 -2.55 -8.11 -13.76
N ARG A 145 -1.64 -9.08 -13.56
CA ARG A 145 -0.29 -9.10 -14.13
C ARG A 145 0.52 -7.84 -13.81
N LEU A 146 0.44 -7.35 -12.57
CA LEU A 146 1.17 -6.17 -12.10
C LEU A 146 2.63 -6.53 -11.73
N THR A 147 3.46 -6.83 -12.72
CA THR A 147 4.82 -7.37 -12.53
C THR A 147 5.80 -6.44 -11.77
N HIS A 148 5.41 -5.18 -11.55
CA HIS A 148 6.18 -4.14 -10.87
C HIS A 148 5.50 -3.65 -9.59
N THR A 149 4.64 -4.46 -8.98
CA THR A 149 3.89 -4.12 -7.77
C THR A 149 4.06 -5.20 -6.72
N TYR A 150 4.49 -4.83 -5.52
CA TYR A 150 4.66 -5.75 -4.39
C TYR A 150 4.57 -5.03 -3.04
N LEU A 151 4.27 -5.78 -1.97
CA LEU A 151 4.32 -5.24 -0.61
C LEU A 151 5.76 -5.27 -0.11
N ALA A 152 6.35 -4.12 0.13
CA ALA A 152 7.58 -4.08 0.92
C ALA A 152 7.23 -4.36 2.39
N THR A 153 7.65 -5.52 2.91
CA THR A 153 7.51 -5.89 4.34
C THR A 153 8.68 -5.40 5.18
N THR A 154 9.72 -4.89 4.52
CA THR A 154 10.84 -4.22 5.17
C THR A 154 11.14 -2.91 4.47
N ALA A 155 12.08 -2.19 5.04
CA ALA A 155 12.71 -1.05 4.43
C ALA A 155 13.35 -1.26 3.06
N ALA A 156 13.76 -2.49 2.77
CA ALA A 156 14.42 -2.82 1.53
C ALA A 156 13.39 -2.99 0.41
N TRP A 157 13.80 -2.58 -0.79
CA TRP A 157 13.20 -3.10 -2.02
C TRP A 157 13.42 -4.61 -2.12
N ARG A 158 12.73 -5.26 -3.06
CA ARG A 158 12.80 -6.71 -3.25
C ARG A 158 14.27 -7.18 -3.32
N PRO A 159 14.65 -8.29 -2.66
CA PRO A 159 16.00 -8.82 -2.80
C PRO A 159 16.38 -9.04 -4.26
N GLY A 160 17.55 -8.56 -4.66
CA GLY A 160 18.01 -8.62 -6.05
C GLY A 160 17.40 -7.55 -6.97
N ASP A 161 16.71 -6.54 -6.43
CA ASP A 161 16.25 -5.38 -7.20
C ASP A 161 17.42 -4.41 -7.45
N ASP A 162 17.96 -4.44 -8.67
CA ASP A 162 18.99 -3.53 -9.17
C ASP A 162 18.41 -2.33 -9.92
N ARG A 163 17.07 -2.21 -9.97
CA ARG A 163 16.37 -1.15 -10.70
C ARG A 163 16.48 0.18 -9.97
N THR A 164 16.21 1.23 -10.73
CA THR A 164 16.27 2.60 -10.21
C THR A 164 14.92 2.96 -9.60
N HIS A 165 14.93 3.59 -8.42
CA HIS A 165 13.73 3.94 -7.69
C HIS A 165 13.58 5.46 -7.59
N ALA A 166 12.38 5.96 -7.85
CA ALA A 166 12.10 7.37 -7.60
C ALA A 166 11.91 7.63 -6.11
N HIS A 167 12.52 8.71 -5.63
CA HIS A 167 12.45 9.19 -4.25
C HIS A 167 11.60 10.47 -4.17
N GLY A 168 10.97 10.72 -3.02
CA GLY A 168 10.32 12.02 -2.73
C GLY A 168 8.84 11.99 -2.32
N TYR A 169 8.15 10.84 -2.39
CA TYR A 169 6.77 10.74 -1.88
C TYR A 169 6.69 10.90 -0.35
N GLU A 170 7.65 10.29 0.35
CA GLU A 170 7.94 10.57 1.76
C GLU A 170 9.33 11.21 1.77
N PRO A 171 9.44 12.50 2.10
CA PRO A 171 10.73 13.14 2.14
C PRO A 171 11.50 12.53 3.32
N ASP A 172 12.67 11.97 3.04
CA ASP A 172 13.55 11.56 4.13
C ASP A 172 13.97 12.79 4.94
N ALA A 173 14.43 12.57 6.17
CA ALA A 173 14.91 13.65 7.03
C ALA A 173 16.01 14.51 6.37
N ALA A 174 16.76 13.96 5.40
CA ALA A 174 17.81 14.69 4.69
C ALA A 174 17.23 15.68 3.65
N HIS A 175 16.09 15.36 3.02
CA HIS A 175 15.40 16.23 2.07
C HIS A 175 14.39 17.19 2.73
N LEU A 176 13.89 16.87 3.93
CA LEU A 176 13.13 17.83 4.75
C LEU A 176 14.03 18.88 5.40
N GLY A 177 15.26 18.53 5.76
CA GLY A 177 16.19 19.40 6.48
C GLY A 177 16.31 20.85 5.96
N PRO A 178 16.39 21.10 4.64
CA PRO A 178 16.45 22.44 4.06
C PRO A 178 15.13 23.23 4.06
N LEU A 179 13.99 22.57 4.22
CA LEU A 179 12.65 23.17 4.19
C LEU A 179 12.14 23.54 5.60
N LEU A 180 12.90 23.19 6.64
CA LEU A 180 12.53 23.43 8.03
C LEU A 180 13.12 24.76 8.56
N PRO A 181 12.40 25.49 9.43
CA PRO A 181 12.90 26.72 10.04
C PRO A 181 14.23 26.52 10.80
N PRO A 182 15.11 27.54 10.85
CA PRO A 182 16.34 27.47 11.65
C PRO A 182 16.05 27.12 13.11
N GLY A 183 16.72 26.08 13.65
CA GLY A 183 16.57 25.65 15.05
C GLY A 183 15.74 24.37 15.25
N MET A 184 15.16 23.79 14.20
CA MET A 184 14.53 22.48 14.28
C MET A 184 15.59 21.37 14.50
N PRO A 185 15.41 20.43 15.46
CA PRO A 185 16.41 19.41 15.75
C PRO A 185 16.80 18.61 14.50
N ARG A 186 18.09 18.57 14.17
CA ARG A 186 18.59 17.82 13.02
C ARG A 186 18.47 16.31 13.28
N GLY A 187 17.59 15.64 12.54
CA GLY A 187 17.65 14.19 12.39
C GLY A 187 18.98 13.80 11.73
N ARG A 188 19.65 12.75 12.23
CA ARG A 188 20.90 12.27 11.62
C ARG A 188 20.60 11.74 10.21
N PRO A 189 21.44 12.05 9.19
CA PRO A 189 21.33 11.42 7.89
C PRO A 189 21.76 9.95 8.04
N SER A 190 20.81 9.05 8.15
CA SER A 190 21.08 7.62 8.06
C SER A 190 20.70 7.12 6.68
N ARG A 191 21.55 6.24 6.13
CA ARG A 191 21.31 5.56 4.87
C ARG A 191 19.94 4.90 4.96
N VAL A 192 19.03 5.41 4.14
CA VAL A 192 17.59 5.11 4.16
C VAL A 192 17.36 3.60 4.16
N ARG A 193 16.74 3.12 5.24
CA ARG A 193 15.99 1.87 5.28
C ARG A 193 14.61 2.19 5.86
N ALA A 194 13.80 2.90 5.08
CA ALA A 194 12.45 3.32 5.45
C ALA A 194 11.47 2.14 5.54
N THR A 195 11.21 1.65 6.75
CA THR A 195 10.08 0.74 7.04
C THR A 195 8.82 1.57 7.21
N THR A 196 8.17 1.87 6.10
CA THR A 196 6.75 2.25 6.08
C THR A 196 6.16 1.54 4.86
N THR A 197 4.93 1.07 5.01
CA THR A 197 4.17 0.29 4.03
C THR A 197 3.99 1.08 2.75
N THR A 198 4.94 0.96 1.82
CA THR A 198 4.94 1.74 0.59
C THR A 198 5.22 0.83 -0.61
N TRP A 199 4.34 0.92 -1.60
CA TRP A 199 4.15 -0.02 -2.70
C TRP A 199 4.45 0.62 -4.06
N THR A 200 4.58 -0.12 -5.16
CA THR A 200 4.95 0.43 -6.48
C THR A 200 3.88 0.20 -7.55
N ARG A 201 3.68 1.14 -8.49
CA ARG A 201 2.72 1.04 -9.61
C ARG A 201 3.43 1.26 -10.96
N PRO A 202 3.20 0.43 -12.00
CA PRO A 202 3.61 0.75 -13.37
C PRO A 202 2.57 1.61 -14.11
N GLY A 203 3.04 2.53 -14.95
CA GLY A 203 2.24 3.22 -15.97
C GLY A 203 2.08 2.36 -17.22
N SER A 204 0.89 2.36 -17.84
CA SER A 204 0.63 1.64 -19.08
C SER A 204 1.12 2.42 -20.30
N THR A 205 1.95 1.81 -21.14
CA THR A 205 2.28 2.34 -22.48
C THR A 205 1.28 1.88 -23.52
N ARG A 206 0.68 2.86 -24.22
CA ARG A 206 -0.08 2.68 -25.45
C ARG A 206 0.90 2.39 -26.60
N ALA A 207 0.76 1.26 -27.28
CA ALA A 207 1.62 0.88 -28.41
C ALA A 207 1.30 1.70 -29.67
N GLY A 208 2.32 2.34 -30.25
CA GLY A 208 2.33 2.82 -31.64
C GLY A 208 2.77 1.72 -32.61
N PRO A 209 2.54 1.87 -33.93
CA PRO A 209 2.64 0.76 -34.88
C PRO A 209 4.09 0.34 -35.11
N GLY A 210 4.33 -0.97 -35.03
CA GLY A 210 5.64 -1.58 -35.28
C GLY A 210 6.03 -1.59 -36.78
N PRO A 211 7.32 -1.77 -37.09
CA PRO A 211 7.84 -1.77 -38.46
C PRO A 211 7.47 -3.06 -39.23
N PRO A 212 7.52 -3.06 -40.58
CA PRO A 212 7.08 -4.18 -41.37
C PRO A 212 8.06 -5.35 -41.28
N GLY A 213 7.54 -6.55 -41.02
CA GLY A 213 8.30 -7.81 -41.01
C GLY A 213 8.56 -8.35 -42.43
N PRO A 214 9.54 -9.26 -42.59
CA PRO A 214 9.97 -9.77 -43.89
C PRO A 214 8.97 -10.74 -44.52
N SER A 215 8.96 -10.72 -45.86
CA SER A 215 8.10 -11.45 -46.79
C SER A 215 8.11 -12.99 -46.61
N SER A 216 6.92 -13.60 -46.61
CA SER A 216 6.71 -15.06 -46.67
C SER A 216 6.89 -15.63 -48.09
N PRO A 217 7.30 -16.91 -48.24
CA PRO A 217 7.41 -17.57 -49.55
C PRO A 217 6.03 -18.02 -50.10
N PRO A 218 5.93 -18.33 -51.41
CA PRO A 218 4.64 -18.44 -52.10
C PRO A 218 3.88 -19.74 -51.80
N ARG A 219 2.54 -19.64 -51.75
CA ARG A 219 1.60 -20.77 -51.70
C ARG A 219 1.52 -21.49 -53.06
N PRO A 220 1.30 -22.81 -53.08
CA PRO A 220 0.95 -23.52 -54.31
C PRO A 220 -0.52 -23.24 -54.71
N THR A 221 -0.71 -23.02 -56.01
CA THR A 221 -1.99 -22.80 -56.70
C THR A 221 -2.80 -24.07 -56.83
N GLY A 222 -4.13 -23.95 -56.69
CA GLY A 222 -5.08 -25.04 -56.50
C GLY A 222 -5.64 -25.71 -57.76
N ARG A 223 -6.77 -26.41 -57.56
CA ARG A 223 -7.91 -26.45 -58.50
C ARG A 223 -9.14 -27.06 -57.84
N VAL A 224 -10.25 -26.34 -57.97
CA VAL A 224 -11.63 -26.77 -57.77
C VAL A 224 -12.14 -27.33 -59.10
N SER A 225 -12.86 -28.46 -59.06
CA SER A 225 -13.71 -28.91 -60.17
C SER A 225 -14.81 -29.83 -59.64
N THR A 226 -16.04 -29.49 -59.95
CA THR A 226 -17.28 -30.31 -59.96
C THR A 226 -18.14 -29.77 -61.12
N PRO A 227 -19.19 -30.46 -61.60
CA PRO A 227 -19.51 -31.89 -61.65
C PRO A 227 -19.83 -32.29 -63.13
N PRO A 228 -20.59 -33.38 -63.44
CA PRO A 228 -22.04 -33.48 -63.19
C PRO A 228 -22.47 -34.60 -62.23
#